data_AF-A0A564ZB86-F1
#
_entry.id   AF-A0A564ZB86-F1
#
_cell.length_a   1.000
_cell.length_b   1.000
_cell.length_c   1.000
_cell.angle_alpha   90.00
_cell.angle_beta   90.00
_cell.angle_gamma   90.00
#
_symmetry.space_group_name_H-M   'P 1'
#
loop_
_entity.id
_entity.type
_entity.pdbx_description
1 polymer ?
#
loop_
_entity_poly.entity_id
_entity_poly.type
_entity_poly.pdbx_seq_one_letter_code
_entity_poly.pdbx_strand_id
1 'polypeptide(L)'
;LISIKNEYESILEQYRDTASQLEPAKELLFTVTNEYERRIASHYIQEKEETISLKETIKQLESRISRIKQEREESRIMLTKLQQKLKELSVELLHESDARKLAIMDLNQLQTEYKDLLKYSKDLNDSENDDAVILKIALKQAYEAHTKTLSRIAYMETEYIDVVPKKEFEEIQNNLHGTETQLGKLQERFDQLESELASKKDEISSLLNERTELNEAIESLQRVSTPRPEWTRITNLVPGGRKRWQQLTIGKSSKEKLVIFSSELAGGGPQTAPIQSQVDGLGSEEESKKIPKFLEGCLLMTPRIKPKRDLLLLLEDIWLGRQQQLADYLKDLRKDKSPKLPRFNDYLGKYLKNAFGVENIRKEWSLSIYAAGGLMTECEDIVRFRKIIDNEVDEAYHWYLHSLTGRLFNQLRELANATAIALTMSTEPQEPSEERLNQQEAQNTESQSKSTGCRLTTYQLSLVLAKLLDCEPQDP
;
A
#
# COMPACT_ATOMS: atom_id res chain seq x y z
N LEU A 1 -15.93 31.52 -59.87
CA LEU A 1 -15.75 30.06 -60.08
C LEU A 1 -14.27 29.70 -60.17
N ILE A 2 -13.48 30.29 -61.07
CA ILE A 2 -12.03 30.01 -61.17
C ILE A 2 -11.25 30.44 -59.92
N SER A 3 -11.49 31.64 -59.35
CA SER A 3 -10.75 32.06 -58.13
C SER A 3 -11.09 31.19 -56.90
N ILE A 4 -12.36 30.83 -56.75
CA ILE A 4 -12.81 29.88 -55.71
C ILE A 4 -12.09 28.54 -55.87
N LYS A 5 -11.99 28.01 -57.09
CA LYS A 5 -11.26 26.76 -57.37
C LYS A 5 -9.78 26.88 -57.01
N ASN A 6 -9.13 28.00 -57.37
CA ASN A 6 -7.72 28.23 -57.08
C ASN A 6 -7.46 28.37 -55.56
N GLU A 7 -8.38 28.98 -54.82
CA GLU A 7 -8.31 29.06 -53.35
C GLU A 7 -8.42 27.67 -52.70
N TYR A 8 -9.34 26.82 -53.18
CA TYR A 8 -9.44 25.43 -52.70
C TYR A 8 -8.22 24.59 -53.07
N GLU A 9 -7.69 24.76 -54.29
CA GLU A 9 -6.46 24.08 -54.71
C GLU A 9 -5.26 24.53 -53.85
N SER A 10 -5.15 25.83 -53.54
CA SER A 10 -4.12 26.34 -52.63
C SER A 10 -4.25 25.79 -51.21
N ILE A 11 -5.46 25.69 -50.67
CA ILE A 11 -5.71 25.10 -49.34
C ILE A 11 -5.40 23.60 -49.34
N LEU A 12 -5.73 22.87 -50.41
CA LEU A 12 -5.39 21.45 -50.54
C LEU A 12 -3.88 21.22 -50.63
N GLU A 13 -3.15 22.08 -51.33
CA GLU A 13 -1.68 22.07 -51.36
C GLU A 13 -1.12 22.28 -49.93
N GLN A 14 -1.63 23.27 -49.19
CA GLN A 14 -1.25 23.50 -47.79
C GLN A 14 -1.54 22.28 -46.89
N TYR A 15 -2.67 21.61 -47.09
CA TYR A 15 -2.97 20.37 -46.35
C TYR A 15 -2.05 19.20 -46.73
N ARG A 16 -1.61 19.10 -47.99
CA ARG A 16 -0.63 18.09 -48.41
C ARG A 16 0.76 18.39 -47.85
N ASP A 17 1.16 19.65 -47.84
CA ASP A 17 2.45 20.08 -47.28
C ASP A 17 2.50 19.83 -45.77
N THR A 18 1.43 20.17 -45.05
CA THR A 18 1.33 19.87 -43.61
C THR A 18 1.30 18.36 -43.34
N ALA A 19 0.64 17.55 -44.16
CA ALA A 19 0.68 16.09 -44.05
C ALA A 19 2.09 15.52 -44.33
N SER A 20 2.77 16.05 -45.35
CA SER A 20 4.15 15.68 -45.69
C SER A 20 5.14 16.01 -44.56
N GLN A 21 4.96 17.16 -43.90
CA GLN A 21 5.75 17.57 -42.74
C GLN A 21 5.52 16.68 -41.51
N LEU A 22 4.37 16.01 -41.40
CA LEU A 22 4.03 15.15 -40.26
C LEU A 22 4.48 13.69 -40.41
N GLU A 23 4.68 13.19 -41.64
CA GLU A 23 5.17 11.82 -41.87
C GLU A 23 6.54 11.51 -41.20
N PRO A 24 7.58 12.38 -41.24
CA PRO A 24 8.84 12.07 -40.56
C PRO A 24 8.69 11.99 -39.03
N ALA A 25 7.79 12.81 -38.45
CA ALA A 25 7.50 12.76 -37.01
C ALA A 25 6.79 11.45 -36.63
N LYS A 26 5.95 10.91 -37.52
CA LYS A 26 5.27 9.63 -37.34
C LYS A 26 6.21 8.44 -37.51
N GLU A 27 7.11 8.49 -38.49
CA GLU A 27 8.17 7.49 -38.65
C GLU A 27 9.10 7.47 -37.44
N LEU A 28 9.53 8.64 -36.95
CA LEU A 28 10.33 8.75 -35.73
C LEU A 28 9.59 8.20 -34.50
N LEU A 29 8.29 8.51 -34.37
CA LEU A 29 7.49 7.96 -33.28
C LEU A 29 7.39 6.43 -33.37
N PHE A 30 7.24 5.88 -34.59
CA PHE A 30 7.22 4.44 -34.81
C PHE A 30 8.56 3.77 -34.46
N THR A 31 9.69 4.36 -34.88
CA THR A 31 11.03 3.82 -34.55
C THR A 31 11.29 3.88 -33.05
N VAL A 32 11.00 5.01 -32.40
CA VAL A 32 11.15 5.18 -30.95
C VAL A 32 10.26 4.19 -30.19
N THR A 33 9.00 4.01 -30.61
CA THR A 33 8.10 3.04 -29.99
C THR A 33 8.64 1.62 -30.12
N ASN A 34 9.11 1.22 -31.31
CA ASN A 34 9.72 -0.09 -31.54
C ASN A 34 10.99 -0.29 -30.71
N GLU A 35 11.81 0.76 -30.54
CA GLU A 35 12.98 0.70 -29.67
C GLU A 35 12.60 0.49 -28.20
N TYR A 36 11.58 1.18 -27.69
CA TYR A 36 11.09 0.97 -26.32
C TYR A 36 10.50 -0.43 -26.15
N GLU A 37 9.70 -0.92 -27.10
CA GLU A 37 9.18 -2.29 -27.08
C GLU A 37 10.30 -3.32 -27.05
N ARG A 38 11.36 -3.13 -27.85
CA ARG A 38 12.56 -3.99 -27.83
C ARG A 38 13.29 -3.94 -26.49
N ARG A 39 13.45 -2.75 -25.88
CA ARG A 39 14.09 -2.61 -24.56
C ARG A 39 13.28 -3.27 -23.46
N ILE A 40 11.95 -3.13 -23.48
CA ILE A 40 11.05 -3.80 -22.55
C ILE A 40 11.18 -5.33 -22.72
N ALA A 41 11.17 -5.81 -23.96
CA ALA A 41 11.33 -7.23 -24.26
C ALA A 41 12.70 -7.77 -23.81
N SER A 42 13.79 -7.03 -24.02
CA SER A 42 15.13 -7.44 -23.58
C SER A 42 15.25 -7.48 -22.05
N HIS A 43 14.69 -6.49 -21.35
CA HIS A 43 14.65 -6.51 -19.88
C HIS A 43 13.84 -7.70 -19.37
N TYR A 44 12.68 -7.98 -19.97
CA TYR A 44 11.87 -9.14 -19.59
C TYR A 44 12.59 -10.48 -19.79
N ILE A 45 13.35 -10.62 -20.88
CA ILE A 45 14.16 -11.82 -21.14
C ILE A 45 15.26 -11.94 -20.08
N GLN A 46 15.98 -10.84 -19.80
CA GLN A 46 17.04 -10.82 -18.80
C GLN A 46 16.52 -11.18 -17.41
N GLU A 47 15.43 -10.56 -16.94
CA GLU A 47 14.82 -10.86 -15.64
C GLU A 47 14.40 -12.33 -15.54
N LYS A 48 13.89 -12.91 -16.63
CA LYS A 48 13.52 -14.32 -16.69
C LYS A 48 14.74 -15.24 -16.59
N GLU A 49 15.83 -14.92 -17.28
CA GLU A 49 17.10 -15.66 -17.20
C GLU A 49 17.73 -15.57 -15.81
N GLU A 50 17.74 -14.38 -15.20
CA GLU A 50 18.16 -14.16 -13.82
C GLU A 50 17.30 -14.99 -12.85
N THR A 51 15.97 -14.98 -13.02
CA THR A 51 15.06 -15.80 -12.20
C THR A 51 15.36 -17.30 -12.33
N ILE A 52 15.69 -17.78 -13.52
CA ILE A 52 16.04 -19.19 -13.76
C ILE A 52 17.37 -19.52 -13.08
N SER A 53 18.41 -18.72 -13.30
CA SER A 53 19.72 -18.93 -12.67
C SER A 53 19.64 -18.87 -11.12
N LEU A 54 18.86 -17.95 -10.56
CA LEU A 54 18.61 -17.88 -9.13
C LEU A 54 17.90 -19.14 -8.61
N LYS A 55 16.90 -19.65 -9.33
CA LYS A 55 16.25 -20.91 -8.96
C LYS A 55 17.22 -22.10 -9.00
N GLU A 56 18.12 -22.15 -9.97
CA GLU A 56 19.15 -23.19 -10.06
C GLU A 56 20.14 -23.11 -8.90
N THR A 57 20.63 -21.90 -8.57
CA THR A 57 21.52 -21.71 -7.42
C THR A 57 20.85 -22.06 -6.09
N ILE A 58 19.57 -21.70 -5.89
CA ILE A 58 18.79 -22.11 -4.72
C ILE A 58 18.75 -23.63 -4.61
N LYS A 59 18.41 -24.33 -5.70
CA LYS A 59 18.37 -25.80 -5.72
C LYS A 59 19.73 -26.42 -5.42
N GLN A 60 20.82 -25.85 -5.95
CA GLN A 60 22.18 -26.30 -5.64
C GLN A 60 22.52 -26.11 -4.16
N LEU A 61 22.19 -24.96 -3.58
CA LEU A 61 22.41 -24.67 -2.17
C LEU A 61 21.60 -25.59 -1.26
N GLU A 62 20.34 -25.86 -1.59
CA GLU A 62 19.50 -26.82 -0.86
C GLU A 62 20.08 -28.23 -0.87
N SER A 63 20.60 -28.67 -2.01
CA SER A 63 21.29 -29.97 -2.11
C SER A 63 22.56 -30.00 -1.27
N ARG A 64 23.33 -28.89 -1.22
CA ARG A 64 24.54 -28.79 -0.42
C ARG A 64 24.22 -28.78 1.07
N ILE A 65 23.19 -28.06 1.50
CA ILE A 65 22.70 -28.04 2.89
C ILE A 65 22.27 -29.44 3.30
N SER A 66 21.53 -30.14 2.45
CA SER A 66 21.09 -31.51 2.73
C SER A 66 22.27 -32.46 2.90
N ARG A 67 23.28 -32.36 2.02
CA ARG A 67 24.53 -33.13 2.14
C ARG A 67 25.28 -32.83 3.44
N ILE A 68 25.45 -31.56 3.81
CA ILE A 68 26.15 -31.18 5.05
C ILE A 68 25.38 -31.66 6.29
N LYS A 69 24.05 -31.60 6.27
CA LYS A 69 23.21 -32.13 7.36
C LYS A 69 23.42 -33.63 7.53
N GLN A 70 23.48 -34.38 6.44
CA GLN A 70 23.77 -35.81 6.47
C GLN A 70 25.18 -36.10 7.02
N GLU A 71 26.20 -35.41 6.51
CA GLU A 71 27.60 -35.55 6.98
C GLU A 71 27.72 -35.26 8.49
N ARG A 72 26.99 -34.25 8.98
CA ARG A 72 26.93 -33.90 10.41
C ARG A 72 26.30 -35.02 11.23
N GLU A 73 25.22 -35.61 10.75
CA GLU A 73 24.52 -36.70 11.43
C GLU A 73 25.38 -37.97 11.49
N GLU A 74 26.03 -38.32 10.38
CA GLU A 74 26.99 -39.42 10.32
C GLU A 74 28.15 -39.22 11.30
N SER A 75 28.71 -38.01 11.34
CA SER A 75 29.78 -37.63 12.28
C SER A 75 29.30 -37.71 13.74
N ARG A 76 28.07 -37.26 14.02
CA ARG A 76 27.45 -37.34 15.35
C ARG A 76 27.33 -38.80 15.79
N ILE A 77 26.84 -39.68 14.92
CA ILE A 77 26.74 -41.12 15.20
C ILE A 77 28.13 -41.70 15.49
N MET A 78 29.14 -41.36 14.68
CA MET A 78 30.51 -41.83 14.92
C MET A 78 31.05 -41.37 16.28
N LEU A 79 30.84 -40.10 16.65
CA LEU A 79 31.23 -39.56 17.95
C LEU A 79 30.55 -40.30 19.10
N THR A 80 29.24 -40.57 19.01
CA THR A 80 28.53 -41.32 20.06
C THR A 80 29.06 -42.75 20.22
N LYS A 81 29.36 -43.44 19.11
CA LYS A 81 29.98 -44.78 19.14
C LYS A 81 31.38 -44.75 19.76
N LEU A 82 32.18 -43.75 19.44
CA LEU A 82 33.51 -43.58 20.03
C LEU A 82 33.44 -43.27 21.53
N GLN A 83 32.51 -42.41 21.95
CA GLN A 83 32.27 -42.14 23.36
C GLN A 83 31.81 -43.39 24.12
N GLN A 84 30.96 -44.23 23.52
CA GLN A 84 30.55 -45.49 24.11
C GLN A 84 31.75 -46.44 24.27
N LYS A 85 32.55 -46.64 23.22
CA LYS A 85 33.76 -47.48 23.29
C LYS A 85 34.76 -46.98 24.34
N LEU A 86 34.92 -45.67 24.48
CA LEU A 86 35.79 -45.09 25.49
C LEU A 86 35.28 -45.39 26.91
N LYS A 87 33.96 -45.30 27.13
CA LYS A 87 33.35 -45.68 28.41
C LYS A 87 33.55 -47.16 28.71
N GLU A 88 33.30 -48.03 27.73
CA GLU A 88 33.52 -49.48 27.86
C GLU A 88 34.98 -49.78 28.24
N LEU A 89 35.94 -49.21 27.52
CA LEU A 89 37.37 -49.37 27.82
C LEU A 89 37.75 -48.85 29.21
N SER A 90 37.16 -47.73 29.65
CA SER A 90 37.43 -47.18 30.98
C SER A 90 36.95 -48.13 32.09
N VAL A 91 35.81 -48.79 31.88
CA VAL A 91 35.25 -49.77 32.81
C VAL A 91 36.11 -51.04 32.83
N GLU A 92 36.55 -51.53 31.66
CA GLU A 92 37.47 -52.66 31.55
C GLU A 92 38.79 -52.40 32.29
N LEU A 93 39.38 -51.21 32.13
CA LEU A 93 40.62 -50.83 32.83
C LEU A 93 40.44 -50.77 34.34
N LEU A 94 39.28 -50.31 34.83
CA LEU A 94 38.97 -50.33 36.26
C LEU A 94 38.84 -51.76 36.78
N HIS A 95 38.13 -52.63 36.05
CA HIS A 95 38.02 -54.05 36.40
C HIS A 95 39.39 -54.74 36.42
N GLU A 96 40.26 -54.46 35.46
CA GLU A 96 41.62 -55.00 35.44
C GLU A 96 42.45 -54.48 36.62
N SER A 97 42.34 -53.18 36.94
CA SER A 97 43.00 -52.57 38.10
C SER A 97 42.56 -53.22 39.41
N ASP A 98 41.25 -53.44 39.59
CA ASP A 98 40.71 -54.07 40.80
C ASP A 98 41.11 -55.55 40.88
N ALA A 99 41.10 -56.28 39.76
CA ALA A 99 41.61 -57.65 39.70
C ALA A 99 43.10 -57.73 40.08
N ARG A 100 43.93 -56.78 39.61
CA ARG A 100 45.35 -56.70 40.00
C ARG A 100 45.52 -56.41 41.49
N LYS A 101 44.73 -55.50 42.07
CA LYS A 101 44.78 -55.21 43.52
C LYS A 101 44.41 -56.45 44.34
N LEU A 102 43.37 -57.18 43.96
CA LEU A 102 42.98 -58.43 44.60
C LEU A 102 44.11 -59.47 44.52
N ALA A 103 44.70 -59.67 43.35
CA ALA A 103 45.82 -60.60 43.19
C ALA A 103 47.05 -60.21 44.03
N ILE A 104 47.36 -58.91 44.15
CA ILE A 104 48.45 -58.43 45.03
C ILE A 104 48.12 -58.69 46.51
N MET A 105 46.87 -58.50 46.91
CA MET A 105 46.42 -58.78 48.28
C MET A 105 46.58 -60.26 48.62
N ASP A 106 46.16 -61.17 47.73
CA ASP A 106 46.33 -62.61 47.89
C ASP A 106 47.81 -63.00 47.96
N LEU A 107 48.65 -62.43 47.10
CA LEU A 107 50.09 -62.68 47.08
C LEU A 107 50.74 -62.23 48.40
N ASN A 108 50.37 -61.04 48.89
CA ASN A 108 50.84 -60.55 50.18
C ASN A 108 50.37 -61.45 51.32
N GLN A 109 49.10 -61.90 51.31
CA GLN A 109 48.59 -62.83 52.32
C GLN A 109 49.40 -64.13 52.33
N LEU A 110 49.63 -64.75 51.16
CA LEU A 110 50.45 -65.96 51.04
C LEU A 110 51.89 -65.75 51.51
N GLN A 111 52.50 -64.59 51.22
CA GLN A 111 53.84 -64.27 51.74
C GLN A 111 53.86 -64.15 53.26
N THR A 112 52.78 -63.63 53.86
CA THR A 112 52.66 -63.52 55.32
C THR A 112 52.54 -64.92 55.93
N GLU A 113 51.65 -65.75 55.40
CA GLU A 113 51.47 -67.16 55.82
C GLU A 113 52.78 -67.95 55.70
N TYR A 114 53.53 -67.77 54.61
CA TYR A 114 54.83 -68.41 54.41
C TYR A 114 55.87 -67.96 55.45
N LYS A 115 55.94 -66.65 55.73
CA LYS A 115 56.85 -66.10 56.76
C LYS A 115 56.52 -66.64 58.15
N ASP A 116 55.23 -66.77 58.47
CA ASP A 116 54.77 -67.29 59.76
C ASP A 116 55.09 -68.78 59.90
N LEU A 117 54.92 -69.58 58.84
CA LEU A 117 55.39 -70.97 58.81
C LEU A 117 56.91 -71.09 58.99
N LEU A 118 57.68 -70.21 58.34
CA LEU A 118 59.13 -70.23 58.42
C LEU A 118 59.62 -69.90 59.83
N LYS A 119 58.99 -68.89 60.48
CA LYS A 119 59.21 -68.57 61.89
C LYS A 119 58.87 -69.75 62.79
N TYR A 120 57.70 -70.35 62.62
CA TYR A 120 57.30 -71.53 63.40
C TYR A 120 58.31 -72.67 63.27
N SER A 121 58.85 -72.93 62.07
CA SER A 121 59.89 -73.95 61.87
C SER A 121 61.23 -73.61 62.52
N LYS A 122 61.55 -72.31 62.64
CA LYS A 122 62.78 -71.83 63.25
C LYS A 122 62.68 -71.84 64.78
N ASP A 123 61.54 -71.41 65.31
CA ASP A 123 61.23 -71.42 66.73
C ASP A 123 61.18 -72.85 67.30
N LEU A 124 60.80 -73.85 66.49
CA LEU A 124 60.89 -75.28 66.83
C LEU A 124 62.34 -75.81 66.92
N ASN A 125 63.31 -75.16 66.26
CA ASN A 125 64.73 -75.58 66.26
C ASN A 125 65.57 -74.87 67.33
N ASP A 126 65.16 -73.67 67.76
CA ASP A 126 65.93 -72.82 68.70
C ASP A 126 65.47 -72.95 70.17
N SER A 127 64.49 -73.80 70.48
CA SER A 127 63.87 -73.91 71.82
C SER A 127 64.21 -75.20 72.55
N GLU A 128 65.44 -75.32 73.04
CA GLU A 128 65.75 -76.34 74.06
C GLU A 128 66.48 -75.83 75.32
N ASN A 129 66.87 -74.55 75.49
CA ASN A 129 67.56 -74.22 76.75
C ASN A 129 67.62 -72.78 77.33
N ASP A 130 66.84 -71.79 76.89
CA ASP A 130 66.95 -70.42 77.46
C ASP A 130 65.60 -69.76 77.83
N ASP A 131 64.62 -70.58 78.18
CA ASP A 131 63.21 -70.18 78.28
C ASP A 131 62.96 -69.01 79.25
N ALA A 132 63.57 -68.99 80.45
CA ALA A 132 63.25 -67.95 81.44
C ALA A 132 63.89 -66.57 81.17
N VAL A 133 65.10 -66.52 80.61
CA VAL A 133 65.79 -65.25 80.31
C VAL A 133 65.29 -64.68 78.99
N ILE A 134 65.03 -65.54 77.99
CA ILE A 134 64.37 -65.16 76.75
C ILE A 134 62.98 -64.63 77.03
N LEU A 135 62.16 -65.29 77.86
CA LEU A 135 60.84 -64.75 78.21
C LEU A 135 60.92 -63.37 78.85
N LYS A 136 61.92 -63.09 79.68
CA LYS A 136 62.07 -61.78 80.32
C LYS A 136 62.50 -60.69 79.33
N ILE A 137 63.42 -61.01 78.42
CA ILE A 137 63.86 -60.09 77.35
C ILE A 137 62.72 -59.90 76.33
N ALA A 138 62.02 -60.97 75.96
CA ALA A 138 60.87 -60.96 75.06
C ALA A 138 59.71 -60.19 75.67
N LEU A 139 59.44 -60.31 76.97
CA LEU A 139 58.42 -59.55 77.67
C LEU A 139 58.78 -58.06 77.74
N LYS A 140 60.05 -57.73 77.98
CA LYS A 140 60.51 -56.33 77.90
C LYS A 140 60.39 -55.77 76.49
N GLN A 141 60.81 -56.53 75.47
CA GLN A 141 60.65 -56.17 74.07
C GLN A 141 59.17 -56.07 73.66
N ALA A 142 58.30 -56.92 74.21
CA ALA A 142 56.86 -56.89 74.00
C ALA A 142 56.24 -55.64 74.63
N TYR A 143 56.68 -55.22 75.82
CA TYR A 143 56.25 -53.94 76.40
C TYR A 143 56.76 -52.74 75.61
N GLU A 144 58.01 -52.76 75.12
CA GLU A 144 58.55 -51.70 74.27
C GLU A 144 57.84 -51.64 72.90
N ALA A 145 57.50 -52.79 72.31
CA ALA A 145 56.71 -52.88 71.10
C ALA A 145 55.25 -52.45 71.34
N HIS A 146 54.66 -52.81 72.48
CA HIS A 146 53.31 -52.41 72.86
C HIS A 146 53.21 -50.90 73.08
N THR A 147 54.19 -50.31 73.76
CA THR A 147 54.25 -48.85 73.95
C THR A 147 54.50 -48.10 72.64
N LYS A 148 55.33 -48.63 71.73
CA LYS A 148 55.51 -48.07 70.37
C LYS A 148 54.28 -48.20 69.49
N THR A 149 53.54 -49.31 69.58
CA THR A 149 52.29 -49.50 68.83
C THR A 149 51.19 -48.62 69.40
N LEU A 150 51.06 -48.50 70.72
CA LEU A 150 50.15 -47.56 71.36
C LEU A 150 50.47 -46.11 71.00
N SER A 151 51.74 -45.70 70.98
CA SER A 151 52.10 -44.34 70.56
C SER A 151 51.85 -44.12 69.07
N ARG A 152 52.04 -45.14 68.22
CA ARG A 152 51.68 -45.08 66.79
C ARG A 152 50.17 -45.02 66.57
N ILE A 153 49.38 -45.77 67.34
CA ILE A 153 47.91 -45.72 67.32
C ILE A 153 47.46 -44.35 67.81
N ALA A 154 47.96 -43.85 68.94
CA ALA A 154 47.63 -42.52 69.43
C ALA A 154 48.00 -41.43 68.41
N TYR A 155 49.17 -41.53 67.78
CA TYR A 155 49.58 -40.64 66.69
C TYR A 155 48.65 -40.75 65.48
N MET A 156 48.27 -41.97 65.07
CA MET A 156 47.31 -42.18 63.99
C MET A 156 45.92 -41.66 64.38
N GLU A 157 45.44 -41.86 65.60
CA GLU A 157 44.16 -41.30 66.05
C GLU A 157 44.21 -39.77 66.01
N THR A 158 45.27 -39.13 66.51
CA THR A 158 45.40 -37.66 66.46
C THR A 158 45.55 -37.12 65.04
N GLU A 159 46.32 -37.79 64.18
CA GLU A 159 46.49 -37.37 62.79
C GLU A 159 45.22 -37.65 61.99
N TYR A 160 44.55 -38.80 62.15
CA TYR A 160 43.30 -39.12 61.45
C TYR A 160 42.08 -38.34 61.99
N ILE A 161 42.20 -37.65 63.13
CA ILE A 161 41.18 -36.69 63.57
C ILE A 161 41.21 -35.42 62.70
N ASP A 162 42.37 -35.00 62.18
CA ASP A 162 42.55 -33.77 61.38
C ASP A 162 43.01 -33.99 59.92
N VAL A 163 43.39 -35.21 59.53
CA VAL A 163 43.57 -35.59 58.13
C VAL A 163 42.18 -35.74 57.53
N VAL A 164 41.72 -34.68 56.86
CA VAL A 164 41.05 -34.56 55.55
C VAL A 164 40.52 -35.83 54.83
N PRO A 165 39.53 -36.59 55.36
CA PRO A 165 38.39 -36.92 54.48
C PRO A 165 36.97 -36.55 54.95
N LYS A 166 36.69 -36.48 56.26
CA LYS A 166 35.28 -36.42 56.71
C LYS A 166 34.62 -35.05 56.48
N LYS A 167 35.32 -33.96 56.79
CA LYS A 167 34.80 -32.60 56.61
C LYS A 167 34.64 -32.24 55.13
N GLU A 168 35.62 -32.57 54.30
CA GLU A 168 35.53 -32.36 52.84
C GLU A 168 34.45 -33.25 52.22
N PHE A 169 34.29 -34.49 52.70
CA PHE A 169 33.20 -35.36 52.27
C PHE A 169 31.83 -34.79 52.65
N GLU A 170 31.66 -34.30 53.88
CA GLU A 170 30.42 -33.65 54.32
C GLU A 170 30.13 -32.38 53.51
N GLU A 171 31.16 -31.58 53.19
CA GLU A 171 31.01 -30.39 52.35
C GLU A 171 30.63 -30.75 50.90
N ILE A 172 31.28 -31.74 50.30
CA ILE A 172 30.94 -32.26 48.97
C ILE A 172 29.53 -32.87 48.97
N GLN A 173 29.16 -33.60 50.02
CA GLN A 173 27.83 -34.21 50.16
C GLN A 173 26.73 -33.14 50.30
N ASN A 174 26.98 -32.08 51.08
CA ASN A 174 26.06 -30.95 51.18
C ASN A 174 25.95 -30.19 49.85
N ASN A 175 27.06 -30.00 49.14
CA ASN A 175 27.07 -29.38 47.82
C ASN A 175 26.32 -30.25 46.78
N LEU A 176 26.51 -31.57 46.80
CA LEU A 176 25.78 -32.52 45.96
C LEU A 176 24.28 -32.44 46.24
N HIS A 177 23.89 -32.48 47.52
CA HIS A 177 22.48 -32.34 47.89
C HIS A 177 21.91 -30.98 47.45
N GLY A 178 22.70 -29.91 47.60
CA GLY A 178 22.36 -28.59 47.10
C GLY A 178 22.13 -28.56 45.59
N THR A 179 23.02 -29.18 44.80
CA THR A 179 22.87 -29.23 43.33
C THR A 179 21.73 -30.14 42.90
N GLU A 180 21.49 -31.27 43.56
CA GLU A 180 20.34 -32.15 43.33
C GLU A 180 19.01 -31.42 43.57
N THR A 181 18.90 -30.66 44.65
CA THR A 181 17.68 -29.87 44.93
C THR A 181 17.47 -28.77 43.91
N GLN A 182 18.53 -28.13 43.41
CA GLN A 182 18.46 -27.15 42.33
C GLN A 182 18.05 -27.80 41.00
N LEU A 183 18.58 -28.98 40.70
CA LEU A 183 18.24 -29.74 39.51
C LEU A 183 16.76 -30.16 39.53
N GLY A 184 16.26 -30.63 40.68
CA GLY A 184 14.84 -30.93 40.87
C GLY A 184 13.94 -29.71 40.63
N LYS A 185 14.28 -28.55 41.21
CA LYS A 185 13.54 -27.30 40.97
C LYS A 185 13.56 -26.86 39.51
N LEU A 186 14.70 -27.06 38.84
CA LEU A 186 14.84 -26.69 37.43
C LEU A 186 14.03 -27.63 36.53
N GLN A 187 13.98 -28.91 36.87
CA GLN A 187 13.18 -29.91 36.19
C GLN A 187 11.68 -29.63 36.36
N GLU A 188 11.22 -29.33 37.57
CA GLU A 188 9.83 -28.90 37.81
C GLU A 188 9.45 -27.65 37.00
N ARG A 189 10.36 -26.66 36.92
CA ARG A 189 10.14 -25.47 36.07
C ARG A 189 10.09 -25.81 34.59
N PHE A 190 10.89 -26.76 34.15
CA PHE A 190 10.88 -27.21 32.76
C PHE A 190 9.56 -27.89 32.42
N ASP A 191 9.09 -28.80 33.28
CA ASP A 191 7.80 -29.48 33.13
C ASP A 191 6.62 -28.47 33.13
N GLN A 192 6.69 -27.45 33.98
CA GLN A 192 5.71 -26.34 33.98
C GLN A 192 5.71 -25.57 32.66
N LEU A 193 6.89 -25.21 32.15
CA LEU A 193 7.03 -24.51 30.87
C LEU A 193 6.55 -25.37 29.69
N GLU A 194 6.82 -26.68 29.70
CA GLU A 194 6.30 -27.59 28.68
C GLU A 194 4.76 -27.65 28.72
N SER A 195 4.15 -27.71 29.90
CA SER A 195 2.69 -27.66 30.06
C SER A 195 2.11 -26.33 29.60
N GLU A 196 2.76 -25.20 29.89
CA GLU A 196 2.34 -23.88 29.42
C GLU A 196 2.42 -23.77 27.89
N LEU A 197 3.51 -24.27 27.30
CA LEU A 197 3.68 -24.31 25.85
C LEU A 197 2.63 -25.18 25.17
N ALA A 198 2.30 -26.34 25.75
CA ALA A 198 1.23 -27.20 25.26
C ALA A 198 -0.12 -26.48 25.27
N SER A 199 -0.48 -25.84 26.39
CA SER A 199 -1.69 -25.04 26.53
C SER A 199 -1.76 -23.89 25.51
N LYS A 200 -0.66 -23.16 25.31
CA LYS A 200 -0.59 -22.09 24.30
C LYS A 200 -0.70 -22.61 22.87
N LYS A 201 -0.15 -23.78 22.58
CA LYS A 201 -0.29 -24.42 21.27
C LYS A 201 -1.74 -24.80 20.99
N ASP A 202 -2.45 -25.31 21.99
CA ASP A 202 -3.87 -25.64 21.88
C ASP A 202 -4.72 -24.37 21.66
N GLU A 203 -4.43 -23.29 22.40
CA GLU A 203 -5.07 -21.97 22.21
C GLU A 203 -4.88 -21.45 20.77
N ILE A 204 -3.66 -21.50 20.24
CA ILE A 204 -3.37 -21.11 18.84
C ILE A 204 -4.16 -21.97 17.87
N SER A 205 -4.23 -23.29 18.09
CA SER A 205 -4.98 -24.19 17.21
C SER A 205 -6.47 -23.87 17.19
N SER A 206 -7.05 -23.52 18.34
CA SER A 206 -8.45 -23.08 18.45
C SER A 206 -8.69 -21.77 17.70
N LEU A 207 -7.81 -20.78 17.87
CA LEU A 207 -7.92 -19.48 17.18
C LEU A 207 -7.77 -19.63 15.66
N LEU A 208 -6.90 -20.54 15.20
CA LEU A 208 -6.78 -20.84 13.78
C LEU A 208 -8.07 -21.44 13.21
N ASN A 209 -8.72 -22.34 13.96
CA ASN A 209 -10.01 -22.91 13.56
C ASN A 209 -11.11 -21.84 13.49
N GLU A 210 -11.22 -20.98 14.50
CA GLU A 210 -12.17 -19.85 14.48
C GLU A 210 -11.90 -18.93 13.29
N ARG A 211 -10.63 -18.63 13.01
CA ARG A 211 -10.23 -17.84 11.84
C ARG A 211 -10.63 -18.52 10.52
N THR A 212 -10.51 -19.84 10.41
CA THR A 212 -10.97 -20.56 9.21
C THR A 212 -12.48 -20.50 9.05
N GLU A 213 -13.25 -20.70 10.13
CA GLU A 213 -14.72 -20.60 10.12
C GLU A 213 -15.19 -19.19 9.70
N LEU A 214 -14.54 -18.15 10.23
CA LEU A 214 -14.85 -16.77 9.84
C LEU A 214 -14.53 -16.49 8.37
N ASN A 215 -13.43 -17.03 7.84
CA ASN A 215 -13.12 -16.86 6.42
C ASN A 215 -14.13 -17.59 5.53
N GLU A 216 -14.53 -18.80 5.90
CA GLU A 216 -15.59 -19.52 5.18
C GLU A 216 -16.91 -18.74 5.20
N ALA A 217 -17.26 -18.14 6.35
CA ALA A 217 -18.41 -17.26 6.47
C ALA A 217 -18.28 -16.03 5.56
N ILE A 218 -17.13 -15.37 5.52
CA ILE A 218 -16.87 -14.22 4.62
C ILE A 218 -16.99 -14.64 3.15
N GLU A 219 -16.39 -15.76 2.75
CA GLU A 219 -16.50 -16.27 1.38
C GLU A 219 -17.95 -16.55 1.01
N SER A 220 -18.72 -17.17 1.92
CA SER A 220 -20.14 -17.44 1.68
C SER A 220 -20.93 -16.13 1.50
N LEU A 221 -20.66 -15.11 2.32
CA LEU A 221 -21.29 -13.80 2.22
C LEU A 221 -20.91 -13.06 0.94
N GLN A 222 -19.66 -13.20 0.49
CA GLN A 222 -19.20 -12.64 -0.79
C GLN A 222 -19.89 -13.29 -1.98
N ARG A 223 -20.11 -14.62 -1.95
CA ARG A 223 -20.83 -15.34 -3.02
C ARG A 223 -22.31 -14.95 -3.10
N VAL A 224 -22.95 -14.65 -1.96
CA VAL A 224 -24.38 -14.29 -1.90
C VAL A 224 -24.61 -12.79 -2.09
N SER A 225 -23.60 -11.94 -1.91
CA SER A 225 -23.73 -10.49 -2.08
C SER A 225 -23.63 -10.08 -3.54
N THR A 226 -24.68 -9.47 -4.09
CA THR A 226 -24.60 -8.75 -5.37
C THR A 226 -23.50 -7.69 -5.29
N PRO A 227 -22.61 -7.56 -6.30
CA PRO A 227 -21.51 -6.61 -6.27
C PRO A 227 -22.04 -5.20 -6.07
N ARG A 228 -21.51 -4.49 -5.07
CA ARG A 228 -21.97 -3.13 -4.73
C ARG A 228 -21.51 -2.16 -5.82
N PRO A 229 -22.36 -1.19 -6.22
CA PRO A 229 -21.95 -0.16 -7.17
C PRO A 229 -20.85 0.73 -6.60
N GLU A 230 -19.92 1.14 -7.47
CA GLU A 230 -18.93 2.17 -7.16
C GLU A 230 -19.60 3.54 -7.01
N TRP A 231 -19.93 3.92 -5.78
CA TRP A 231 -20.65 5.17 -5.45
C TRP A 231 -19.91 6.45 -5.90
N THR A 232 -18.60 6.36 -6.10
CA THR A 232 -17.77 7.45 -6.61
C THR A 232 -18.11 7.78 -8.06
N ARG A 233 -18.34 6.77 -8.91
CA ARG A 233 -18.69 6.94 -10.33
C ARG A 233 -20.12 7.44 -10.53
N ILE A 234 -21.01 7.08 -9.60
CA ILE A 234 -22.43 7.43 -9.64
C ILE A 234 -22.65 8.95 -9.46
N THR A 235 -21.73 9.67 -8.84
CA THR A 235 -21.80 11.13 -8.65
C THR A 235 -22.02 11.92 -9.94
N ASN A 236 -21.55 11.42 -11.09
CA ASN A 236 -21.66 12.09 -12.39
C ASN A 236 -23.01 11.85 -13.09
N LEU A 237 -23.76 10.84 -12.65
CA LEU A 237 -25.06 10.46 -13.23
C LEU A 237 -26.23 11.13 -12.50
N VAL A 238 -25.99 11.66 -11.30
CA VAL A 238 -27.02 12.29 -10.47
C VAL A 238 -27.16 13.78 -10.80
N PRO A 239 -28.39 14.28 -11.03
CA PRO A 239 -28.63 15.71 -11.21
C PRO A 239 -28.12 16.53 -10.01
N GLY A 240 -27.34 17.58 -10.25
CA GLY A 240 -26.71 18.40 -9.19
C GLY A 240 -25.32 17.93 -8.74
N GLY A 241 -24.77 16.87 -9.35
CA GLY A 241 -23.36 16.50 -9.27
C GLY A 241 -22.88 16.02 -7.90
N ARG A 242 -21.56 16.07 -7.70
CA ARG A 242 -20.87 15.47 -6.53
C ARG A 242 -21.34 16.04 -5.19
N LYS A 243 -21.50 17.36 -5.08
CA LYS A 243 -21.85 18.03 -3.81
C LYS A 243 -23.25 17.63 -3.33
N ARG A 244 -24.23 17.61 -4.23
CA ARG A 244 -25.60 17.16 -3.90
C ARG A 244 -25.65 15.68 -3.57
N TRP A 245 -24.91 14.85 -4.32
CA TRP A 245 -24.79 13.43 -4.01
C TRP A 245 -24.20 13.20 -2.62
N GLN A 246 -23.16 13.95 -2.24
CA GLN A 246 -22.59 13.88 -0.90
C GLN A 246 -23.62 14.28 0.16
N GLN A 247 -24.33 15.40 0.00
CA GLN A 247 -25.39 15.83 0.93
C GLN A 247 -26.47 14.77 1.14
N LEU A 248 -26.90 14.08 0.08
CA LEU A 248 -27.93 13.04 0.15
C LEU A 248 -27.43 11.72 0.76
N THR A 249 -26.12 11.45 0.68
CA THR A 249 -25.55 10.13 1.01
C THR A 249 -24.66 10.11 2.25
N ILE A 250 -24.37 11.26 2.86
CA ILE A 250 -23.67 11.35 4.15
C ILE A 250 -24.46 10.56 5.21
N GLY A 251 -23.78 9.64 5.88
CA GLY A 251 -24.36 8.81 6.95
C GLY A 251 -25.30 7.68 6.48
N LYS A 252 -25.47 7.46 5.17
CA LYS A 252 -26.37 6.42 4.63
C LYS A 252 -25.64 5.12 4.32
N SER A 253 -26.32 3.98 4.51
CA SER A 253 -25.81 2.67 4.13
C SER A 253 -25.79 2.49 2.60
N SER A 254 -25.00 1.55 2.08
CA SER A 254 -24.96 1.28 0.62
C SER A 254 -26.33 0.90 0.05
N LYS A 255 -27.19 0.23 0.83
CA LYS A 255 -28.55 -0.12 0.43
C LYS A 255 -29.43 1.12 0.31
N GLU A 256 -29.34 2.03 1.27
CA GLU A 256 -30.06 3.30 1.26
C GLU A 256 -29.57 4.23 0.14
N LYS A 257 -28.26 4.27 -0.11
CA LYS A 257 -27.69 5.00 -1.26
C LYS A 257 -28.27 4.51 -2.58
N LEU A 258 -28.50 3.21 -2.73
CA LEU A 258 -29.11 2.63 -3.93
C LEU A 258 -30.56 3.08 -4.09
N VAL A 259 -31.35 3.08 -3.02
CA VAL A 259 -32.73 3.57 -3.04
C VAL A 259 -32.77 5.05 -3.41
N ILE A 260 -31.92 5.86 -2.79
CA ILE A 260 -31.81 7.30 -3.10
C ILE A 260 -31.41 7.51 -4.56
N PHE A 261 -30.41 6.79 -5.07
CA PHE A 261 -30.02 6.85 -6.47
C PHE A 261 -31.18 6.53 -7.43
N SER A 262 -31.92 5.46 -7.14
CA SER A 262 -33.06 5.06 -7.96
C SER A 262 -34.18 6.12 -7.97
N SER A 263 -34.45 6.74 -6.82
CA SER A 263 -35.44 7.83 -6.71
C SER A 263 -35.01 9.09 -7.46
N GLU A 264 -33.71 9.42 -7.46
CA GLU A 264 -33.16 10.57 -8.17
C GLU A 264 -33.17 10.38 -9.70
N LEU A 265 -32.87 9.16 -10.19
CA LEU A 265 -32.99 8.83 -11.61
C LEU A 265 -34.46 8.80 -12.09
N ALA A 266 -35.37 8.37 -11.22
CA ALA A 266 -36.80 8.37 -11.48
C ALA A 266 -37.44 9.77 -11.37
N GLY A 267 -36.68 10.79 -10.91
CA GLY A 267 -37.16 12.17 -10.78
C GLY A 267 -38.06 12.43 -9.56
N GLY A 268 -38.05 11.53 -8.58
CA GLY A 268 -38.87 11.59 -7.35
C GLY A 268 -38.04 11.77 -6.08
N GLY A 269 -37.01 12.61 -6.12
CA GLY A 269 -36.16 12.87 -4.95
C GLY A 269 -36.94 13.59 -3.83
N PRO A 270 -36.63 13.38 -2.53
CA PRO A 270 -37.38 13.94 -1.39
C PRO A 270 -37.44 15.47 -1.32
N GLN A 271 -36.73 16.19 -2.20
CA GLN A 271 -36.63 17.65 -2.22
C GLN A 271 -36.88 18.27 -3.61
N THR A 272 -37.33 17.50 -4.60
CA THR A 272 -37.89 18.07 -5.85
C THR A 272 -39.36 18.40 -5.63
N ALA A 273 -39.64 19.22 -4.62
CA ALA A 273 -40.99 19.71 -4.41
C ALA A 273 -41.41 20.57 -5.63
N PRO A 274 -42.71 20.60 -5.99
CA PRO A 274 -43.21 21.46 -7.06
C PRO A 274 -42.70 22.88 -6.86
N ILE A 275 -42.32 23.59 -7.93
CA ILE A 275 -41.76 24.94 -7.84
C ILE A 275 -42.66 25.89 -7.03
N GLN A 276 -43.96 25.62 -6.96
CA GLN A 276 -44.92 26.24 -6.05
C GLN A 276 -44.39 26.39 -4.60
N SER A 277 -43.76 25.35 -4.03
CA SER A 277 -43.25 25.40 -2.63
C SER A 277 -41.91 26.12 -2.48
N GLN A 278 -41.17 26.33 -3.58
CA GLN A 278 -39.97 27.19 -3.58
C GLN A 278 -40.31 28.66 -3.76
N VAL A 279 -41.45 28.96 -4.40
CA VAL A 279 -41.97 30.32 -4.56
C VAL A 279 -42.69 30.80 -3.29
N ASP A 280 -43.43 29.93 -2.60
CA ASP A 280 -44.15 30.27 -1.36
C ASP A 280 -43.24 30.33 -0.10
N GLY A 281 -42.00 29.84 -0.17
CA GLY A 281 -41.05 29.86 0.95
C GLY A 281 -40.32 31.20 1.18
N LEU A 282 -40.54 32.19 0.32
CA LEU A 282 -40.02 33.55 0.45
C LEU A 282 -41.15 34.51 0.84
N GLY A 283 -41.62 34.37 2.08
CA GLY A 283 -42.55 35.32 2.68
C GLY A 283 -41.83 36.62 3.02
N SER A 284 -42.10 37.67 2.22
CA SER A 284 -42.74 38.92 2.64
C SER A 284 -42.14 40.12 1.90
N GLU A 285 -43.05 40.89 1.29
CA GLU A 285 -42.91 42.31 0.92
C GLU A 285 -41.78 42.66 -0.06
N GLU A 286 -42.10 42.55 -1.35
CA GLU A 286 -42.06 43.63 -2.36
C GLU A 286 -42.06 43.00 -3.76
N GLU A 287 -43.06 43.38 -4.55
CA GLU A 287 -43.28 42.98 -5.95
C GLU A 287 -43.35 41.46 -6.20
N SER A 288 -44.58 40.93 -6.27
CA SER A 288 -44.87 39.63 -6.87
C SER A 288 -44.15 39.50 -8.23
N LYS A 289 -42.97 38.86 -8.25
CA LYS A 289 -42.17 38.62 -9.44
C LYS A 289 -43.09 37.99 -10.48
N LYS A 290 -43.39 38.72 -11.56
CA LYS A 290 -44.27 38.24 -12.63
C LYS A 290 -43.67 36.96 -13.19
N ILE A 291 -44.32 35.82 -12.90
CA ILE A 291 -43.92 34.52 -13.42
C ILE A 291 -43.89 34.65 -14.95
N PRO A 292 -42.75 34.36 -15.59
CA PRO A 292 -42.65 34.47 -17.04
C PRO A 292 -43.72 33.64 -17.75
N LYS A 293 -44.35 34.22 -18.79
CA LYS A 293 -45.46 33.58 -19.52
C LYS A 293 -45.17 32.18 -20.07
N PHE A 294 -43.90 31.83 -20.25
CA PHE A 294 -43.50 30.50 -20.74
C PHE A 294 -43.50 29.41 -19.64
N LEU A 295 -43.64 29.81 -18.37
CA LEU A 295 -43.76 28.96 -17.19
C LEU A 295 -45.21 28.87 -16.67
N GLU A 296 -46.12 29.70 -17.18
CA GLU A 296 -47.55 29.62 -16.89
C GLU A 296 -48.08 28.22 -17.26
N GLY A 297 -48.60 27.48 -16.28
CA GLY A 297 -49.07 26.09 -16.43
C GLY A 297 -48.01 25.00 -16.27
N CYS A 298 -46.74 25.33 -15.99
CA CYS A 298 -45.68 24.37 -15.69
C CYS A 298 -45.48 24.12 -14.18
N LEU A 299 -46.07 24.96 -13.33
CA LEU A 299 -45.81 25.03 -11.88
C LEU A 299 -46.31 23.80 -11.08
N LEU A 300 -47.29 23.07 -11.62
CA LEU A 300 -47.86 21.86 -11.02
C LEU A 300 -47.05 20.59 -11.31
N MET A 301 -46.02 20.69 -12.17
CA MET A 301 -45.18 19.55 -12.55
C MET A 301 -43.91 19.49 -11.69
N THR A 302 -43.46 18.29 -11.36
CA THR A 302 -42.15 18.08 -10.75
C THR A 302 -41.05 18.25 -11.81
N PRO A 303 -40.06 19.13 -11.60
CA PRO A 303 -39.01 19.38 -12.58
C PRO A 303 -38.11 18.15 -12.75
N ARG A 304 -38.14 17.55 -13.94
CA ARG A 304 -37.18 16.50 -14.32
C ARG A 304 -35.93 17.14 -14.92
N ILE A 305 -34.91 17.30 -14.09
CA ILE A 305 -33.65 17.94 -14.48
C ILE A 305 -32.96 17.11 -15.56
N LYS A 306 -32.77 17.72 -16.74
CA LYS A 306 -32.02 17.14 -17.86
C LYS A 306 -30.52 17.22 -17.59
N PRO A 307 -29.68 16.36 -18.22
CA PRO A 307 -28.24 16.39 -17.98
C PRO A 307 -27.63 17.72 -18.42
N LYS A 308 -26.53 18.12 -17.75
CA LYS A 308 -25.84 19.42 -17.97
C LYS A 308 -25.54 19.69 -19.44
N ARG A 309 -25.07 18.68 -20.18
CA ARG A 309 -24.73 18.80 -21.60
C ARG A 309 -25.91 19.26 -22.44
N ASP A 310 -27.06 18.61 -22.29
CA ASP A 310 -28.24 18.87 -23.13
C ASP A 310 -28.84 20.24 -22.80
N LEU A 311 -28.76 20.66 -21.53
CA LEU A 311 -29.16 22.00 -21.11
C LEU A 311 -28.26 23.10 -21.68
N LEU A 312 -26.95 22.86 -21.76
CA LEU A 312 -26.00 23.80 -22.37
C LEU A 312 -26.19 23.90 -23.89
N LEU A 313 -26.43 22.78 -24.57
CA LEU A 313 -26.74 22.77 -26.01
C LEU A 313 -28.03 23.54 -26.31
N LEU A 314 -29.07 23.31 -25.50
CA LEU A 314 -30.32 24.06 -25.62
C LEU A 314 -30.09 25.56 -25.36
N LEU A 315 -29.26 25.90 -24.38
CA LEU A 315 -28.94 27.29 -24.07
C LEU A 315 -28.19 27.97 -25.22
N GLU A 316 -27.20 27.29 -25.80
CA GLU A 316 -26.47 27.76 -26.98
C GLU A 316 -27.41 28.02 -28.16
N ASP A 317 -28.33 27.07 -28.44
CA ASP A 317 -29.29 27.21 -29.53
C ASP A 317 -30.30 28.35 -29.30
N ILE A 318 -30.76 28.53 -28.06
CA ILE A 318 -31.62 29.68 -27.68
C ILE A 318 -30.91 31.01 -27.97
N TRP A 319 -29.64 31.13 -27.59
CA TRP A 319 -28.85 32.35 -27.81
C TRP A 319 -28.52 32.59 -29.28
N LEU A 320 -28.20 31.54 -30.05
CA LEU A 320 -28.00 31.62 -31.50
C LEU A 320 -29.27 32.10 -32.21
N GLY A 321 -30.42 31.54 -31.86
CA GLY A 321 -31.72 31.99 -32.38
C GLY A 321 -32.01 33.45 -32.01
N ARG A 322 -31.63 33.88 -30.79
CA ARG A 322 -31.82 35.27 -30.35
C ARG A 322 -30.91 36.23 -31.10
N GLN A 323 -29.68 35.82 -31.39
CA GLN A 323 -28.72 36.58 -32.20
C GLN A 323 -29.24 36.80 -33.62
N GLN A 324 -29.80 35.75 -34.24
CA GLN A 324 -30.39 35.84 -35.58
C GLN A 324 -31.59 36.80 -35.58
N GLN A 325 -32.48 36.70 -34.60
CA GLN A 325 -33.61 37.62 -34.44
C GLN A 325 -33.16 39.09 -34.31
N LEU A 326 -32.11 39.34 -33.51
CA LEU A 326 -31.53 40.68 -33.34
C LEU A 326 -30.89 41.18 -34.65
N ALA A 327 -30.19 40.31 -35.38
CA ALA A 327 -29.59 40.67 -36.66
C ALA A 327 -30.63 41.02 -37.72
N ASP A 328 -31.75 40.28 -37.78
CA ASP A 328 -32.85 40.56 -38.71
C ASP A 328 -33.60 41.84 -38.32
N TYR A 329 -33.80 42.08 -37.02
CA TYR A 329 -34.31 43.36 -36.51
C TYR A 329 -33.43 44.55 -36.97
N LEU A 330 -32.10 44.44 -36.86
CA LEU A 330 -31.17 45.49 -37.30
C LEU A 330 -31.15 45.70 -38.82
N LYS A 331 -31.47 44.67 -39.61
CA LYS A 331 -31.63 44.78 -41.06
C LYS A 331 -32.95 45.46 -41.43
N ASP A 332 -34.02 45.15 -40.71
CA ASP A 332 -35.36 45.72 -40.94
C ASP A 332 -35.47 47.18 -40.47
N LEU A 333 -34.73 47.55 -39.41
CA LEU A 333 -34.61 48.93 -38.95
C LEU A 333 -33.93 49.85 -39.98
N ARG A 334 -33.03 49.30 -40.81
CA ARG A 334 -32.42 50.03 -41.94
C ARG A 334 -33.37 50.19 -43.14
N LYS A 335 -34.53 49.54 -43.13
CA LYS A 335 -35.51 49.52 -44.23
C LYS A 335 -36.77 50.34 -43.91
N ASP A 336 -36.70 51.29 -42.97
CA ASP A 336 -37.81 52.17 -42.52
C ASP A 336 -39.10 51.45 -42.09
N LYS A 337 -39.01 50.17 -41.72
CA LYS A 337 -40.05 49.50 -40.94
C LYS A 337 -39.74 49.78 -39.47
N SER A 338 -40.74 50.12 -38.67
CA SER A 338 -40.59 50.33 -37.23
C SER A 338 -41.04 49.09 -36.44
N PRO A 339 -40.33 47.94 -36.50
CA PRO A 339 -40.66 46.82 -35.63
C PRO A 339 -40.35 47.21 -34.19
N LYS A 340 -41.20 46.79 -33.25
CA LYS A 340 -40.87 46.81 -31.82
C LYS A 340 -40.11 45.54 -31.47
N LEU A 341 -38.93 45.66 -30.86
CA LEU A 341 -38.14 44.50 -30.43
C LEU A 341 -38.90 43.71 -29.35
N PRO A 342 -39.19 42.41 -29.53
CA PRO A 342 -39.84 41.61 -28.50
C PRO A 342 -38.95 41.44 -27.26
N ARG A 343 -39.55 41.55 -26.08
CA ARG A 343 -38.88 41.24 -24.80
C ARG A 343 -38.36 39.79 -24.81
N PHE A 344 -37.25 39.55 -24.11
CA PHE A 344 -36.59 38.24 -24.08
C PHE A 344 -37.55 37.10 -23.68
N ASN A 345 -38.35 37.30 -22.63
CA ASN A 345 -39.34 36.32 -22.17
C ASN A 345 -40.42 35.98 -23.21
N ASP A 346 -40.86 36.96 -24.01
CA ASP A 346 -41.84 36.72 -25.09
C ASP A 346 -41.18 36.00 -26.28
N TYR A 347 -39.90 36.26 -26.56
CA TYR A 347 -39.12 35.49 -27.54
C TYR A 347 -38.93 34.05 -27.09
N LEU A 348 -38.47 33.84 -25.85
CA LEU A 348 -38.20 32.51 -25.31
C LEU A 348 -39.46 31.62 -25.34
N GLY A 349 -40.62 32.19 -25.00
CA GLY A 349 -41.90 31.49 -25.12
C GLY A 349 -42.28 31.10 -26.55
N LYS A 350 -41.95 31.94 -27.55
CA LYS A 350 -42.17 31.62 -28.98
C LYS A 350 -41.16 30.58 -29.48
N TYR A 351 -39.89 30.74 -29.12
CA TYR A 351 -38.83 29.81 -29.47
C TYR A 351 -39.12 28.41 -28.93
N LEU A 352 -39.48 28.28 -27.65
CA LEU A 352 -39.81 26.98 -27.05
C LEU A 352 -41.06 26.33 -27.66
N LYS A 353 -42.04 27.13 -28.14
CA LYS A 353 -43.20 26.62 -28.89
C LYS A 353 -42.82 26.09 -30.27
N ASN A 354 -41.87 26.73 -30.93
CA ASN A 354 -41.39 26.32 -32.26
C ASN A 354 -40.43 25.12 -32.17
N ALA A 355 -39.55 25.09 -31.17
CA ALA A 355 -38.59 24.01 -30.93
C ALA A 355 -39.26 22.75 -30.38
N PHE A 356 -40.26 22.89 -29.50
CA PHE A 356 -40.97 21.77 -28.89
C PHE A 356 -42.47 21.82 -29.23
N GLY A 357 -42.85 21.09 -30.28
CA GLY A 357 -44.25 21.00 -30.74
C GLY A 357 -45.19 20.32 -29.74
N VAL A 358 -44.68 19.39 -28.91
CA VAL A 358 -45.46 18.68 -27.90
C VAL A 358 -45.55 19.49 -26.61
N GLU A 359 -46.76 19.74 -26.12
CA GLU A 359 -47.01 20.60 -24.95
C GLU A 359 -46.36 20.08 -23.66
N ASN A 360 -46.49 18.79 -23.35
CA ASN A 360 -45.91 18.23 -22.13
C ASN A 360 -44.38 18.27 -22.15
N ILE A 361 -43.75 17.94 -23.29
CA ILE A 361 -42.29 17.99 -23.45
C ILE A 361 -41.80 19.43 -23.32
N ARG A 362 -42.48 20.39 -23.96
CA ARG A 362 -42.16 21.81 -23.84
C ARG A 362 -42.19 22.29 -22.39
N LYS A 363 -43.23 21.90 -21.63
CA LYS A 363 -43.36 22.24 -20.20
C LYS A 363 -42.25 21.58 -19.36
N GLU A 364 -41.88 20.33 -19.63
CA GLU A 364 -40.77 19.68 -18.93
C GLU A 364 -39.43 20.36 -19.19
N TRP A 365 -39.13 20.71 -20.45
CA TRP A 365 -37.87 21.35 -20.81
C TRP A 365 -37.80 22.80 -20.33
N SER A 366 -38.90 23.55 -20.40
CA SER A 366 -38.97 24.92 -19.85
C SER A 366 -38.78 24.92 -18.34
N LEU A 367 -39.38 23.97 -17.64
CA LEU A 367 -39.25 23.83 -16.20
C LEU A 367 -37.85 23.34 -15.81
N SER A 368 -37.29 22.41 -16.58
CA SER A 368 -35.95 21.87 -16.34
C SER A 368 -34.88 22.93 -16.52
N ILE A 369 -34.91 23.74 -17.57
CA ILE A 369 -33.89 24.78 -17.80
C ILE A 369 -33.99 25.90 -16.76
N TYR A 370 -35.20 26.21 -16.29
CA TYR A 370 -35.43 27.18 -15.22
C TYR A 370 -34.94 26.65 -13.86
N ALA A 371 -35.37 25.45 -13.46
CA ALA A 371 -34.98 24.82 -12.19
C ALA A 371 -33.46 24.54 -12.12
N ALA A 372 -32.85 24.21 -13.26
CA ALA A 372 -31.42 23.99 -13.38
C ALA A 372 -30.58 25.19 -12.90
N GLY A 373 -31.04 26.43 -13.12
CA GLY A 373 -30.33 27.62 -12.68
C GLY A 373 -30.26 27.79 -11.16
N GLY A 374 -31.11 27.12 -10.39
CA GLY A 374 -31.00 27.08 -8.91
C GLY A 374 -30.19 25.91 -8.39
N LEU A 375 -30.17 24.81 -9.14
CA LEU A 375 -29.59 23.54 -8.69
C LEU A 375 -28.15 23.33 -9.16
N MET A 376 -27.79 23.87 -10.32
CA MET A 376 -26.45 23.79 -10.89
C MET A 376 -25.67 25.09 -10.67
N THR A 377 -25.39 25.42 -9.41
CA THR A 377 -24.64 26.64 -9.02
C THR A 377 -23.21 26.68 -9.57
N GLU A 378 -22.67 25.54 -10.00
CA GLU A 378 -21.34 25.42 -10.60
C GLU A 378 -21.28 25.86 -12.07
N CYS A 379 -22.42 26.14 -12.72
CA CYS A 379 -22.47 26.53 -14.13
C CYS A 379 -22.96 27.97 -14.27
N GLU A 380 -22.05 28.92 -14.45
CA GLU A 380 -22.37 30.35 -14.53
C GLU A 380 -23.31 30.68 -15.70
N ASP A 381 -23.20 30.00 -16.84
CA ASP A 381 -24.09 30.21 -17.99
C ASP A 381 -25.57 29.98 -17.66
N ILE A 382 -25.86 28.89 -16.96
CA ILE A 382 -27.23 28.47 -16.62
C ILE A 382 -27.79 29.37 -15.51
N VAL A 383 -26.96 29.75 -14.55
CA VAL A 383 -27.33 30.71 -13.49
C VAL A 383 -27.61 32.09 -14.09
N ARG A 384 -26.75 32.58 -14.99
CA ARG A 384 -26.94 33.85 -15.70
C ARG A 384 -28.22 33.86 -16.53
N PHE A 385 -28.48 32.78 -17.27
CA PHE A 385 -29.73 32.62 -18.03
C PHE A 385 -30.97 32.74 -17.14
N ARG A 386 -30.97 32.10 -15.97
CA ARG A 386 -32.07 32.23 -15.00
C ARG A 386 -32.23 33.66 -14.49
N LYS A 387 -31.14 34.36 -14.15
CA LYS A 387 -31.19 35.77 -13.70
C LYS A 387 -31.78 36.70 -14.77
N ILE A 388 -31.52 36.43 -16.05
CA ILE A 388 -32.09 37.19 -17.18
C ILE A 388 -33.59 36.93 -17.32
N ILE A 389 -34.03 35.68 -17.12
CA ILE A 389 -35.45 35.31 -17.11
C ILE A 389 -36.20 36.03 -15.98
N ASP A 390 -35.61 36.04 -14.78
CA ASP A 390 -36.16 36.68 -13.58
C ASP A 390 -36.10 38.22 -13.66
N ASN A 391 -35.52 38.78 -14.74
CA ASN A 391 -35.24 40.21 -14.96
C ASN A 391 -34.36 40.85 -13.88
N GLU A 392 -33.53 40.04 -13.21
CA GLU A 392 -32.52 40.53 -12.27
C GLU A 392 -31.30 41.11 -13.01
N VAL A 393 -31.07 40.66 -14.25
CA VAL A 393 -29.96 41.08 -15.10
C VAL A 393 -30.48 41.33 -16.52
N ASP A 394 -30.07 42.44 -17.13
CA ASP A 394 -30.45 42.77 -18.51
C ASP A 394 -29.81 41.83 -19.54
N GLU A 395 -30.53 41.58 -20.64
CA GLU A 395 -30.02 40.81 -21.78
C GLU A 395 -28.71 41.40 -22.35
N ALA A 396 -28.56 42.72 -22.29
CA ALA A 396 -27.36 43.43 -22.74
C ALA A 396 -26.09 42.95 -22.00
N TYR A 397 -26.22 42.55 -20.74
CA TYR A 397 -25.10 42.03 -19.95
C TYR A 397 -24.58 40.70 -20.51
N HIS A 398 -25.46 39.81 -20.95
CA HIS A 398 -25.05 38.55 -21.61
C HIS A 398 -24.26 38.85 -22.89
N TRP A 399 -24.77 39.73 -23.75
CA TRP A 399 -24.09 40.09 -25.00
C TRP A 399 -22.77 40.83 -24.77
N TYR A 400 -22.70 41.68 -23.75
CA TYR A 400 -21.48 42.35 -23.35
C TYR A 400 -20.41 41.35 -22.91
N LEU A 401 -20.76 40.40 -22.02
CA LEU A 401 -19.83 39.37 -21.59
C LEU A 401 -19.41 38.45 -22.73
N HIS A 402 -20.34 38.02 -23.58
CA HIS A 402 -20.01 37.19 -24.75
C HIS A 402 -19.04 37.91 -25.71
N SER A 403 -19.25 39.20 -25.96
CA SER A 403 -18.34 40.05 -26.76
C SER A 403 -17.00 40.27 -26.07
N LEU A 404 -16.98 40.47 -24.76
CA LEU A 404 -15.75 40.62 -23.97
C LEU A 404 -14.92 39.33 -24.01
N THR A 405 -15.54 38.18 -23.77
CA THR A 405 -14.90 36.87 -23.85
C THR A 405 -14.36 36.61 -25.25
N GLY A 406 -15.12 36.94 -26.31
CA GLY A 406 -14.66 36.83 -27.68
C GLY A 406 -13.45 37.72 -28.00
N ARG A 407 -13.46 38.97 -27.53
CA ARG A 407 -12.33 39.90 -27.70
C ARG A 407 -11.08 39.45 -26.95
N LEU A 408 -11.22 39.07 -25.69
CA LEU A 408 -10.11 38.54 -24.88
C LEU A 408 -9.53 37.27 -25.50
N PHE A 409 -10.38 36.37 -26.00
CA PHE A 409 -9.93 35.16 -26.67
C PHE A 409 -9.16 35.47 -27.96
N ASN A 410 -9.62 36.43 -28.76
CA ASN A 410 -8.91 36.87 -29.96
C ASN A 410 -7.57 37.54 -29.63
N GLN A 411 -7.52 38.39 -28.59
CA GLN A 411 -6.27 39.01 -28.12
C GLN A 411 -5.27 37.96 -27.59
N LEU A 412 -5.74 36.97 -26.83
CA LEU A 412 -4.90 35.85 -26.39
C LEU A 412 -4.36 35.04 -27.57
N ARG A 413 -5.19 34.83 -28.60
CA ARG A 413 -4.78 34.14 -29.83
C ARG A 413 -3.74 34.95 -30.61
N GLU A 414 -3.91 36.26 -30.72
CA GLU A 414 -2.95 37.16 -31.37
C GLU A 414 -1.62 37.20 -30.60
N LEU A 415 -1.65 37.27 -29.27
CA LEU A 415 -0.45 37.23 -28.42
C LEU A 415 0.25 35.87 -28.47
N ALA A 416 -0.49 34.76 -28.48
CA ALA A 416 0.07 33.43 -28.66
C ALA A 416 0.78 33.30 -30.02
N ASN A 417 0.16 33.83 -31.08
CA ASN A 417 0.76 33.86 -32.42
C ASN A 417 2.00 34.77 -32.47
N ALA A 418 1.96 35.96 -31.88
CA ALA A 418 3.10 36.89 -31.82
C ALA A 418 4.27 36.32 -31.00
N THR A 419 3.98 35.62 -29.90
CA THR A 419 4.99 34.95 -29.07
C THR A 419 5.61 33.76 -29.81
N ALA A 420 4.81 33.00 -30.56
CA ALA A 420 5.30 31.93 -31.44
C ALA A 420 6.22 32.49 -32.54
N ILE A 421 5.87 33.64 -33.15
CA ILE A 421 6.69 34.32 -34.17
C ILE A 421 8.01 34.83 -33.58
N ALA A 422 7.98 35.45 -32.39
CA ALA A 422 9.19 35.93 -31.71
C ALA A 422 10.17 34.81 -31.37
N LEU A 423 9.67 33.62 -31.02
CA LEU A 423 10.49 32.42 -30.79
C LEU A 423 11.12 31.88 -32.08
N THR A 424 10.42 31.95 -33.21
CA THR A 424 10.98 31.54 -34.52
C THR A 424 12.01 32.50 -35.07
N MET A 425 11.95 33.80 -34.74
CA MET A 425 12.93 34.80 -35.18
C MET A 425 14.23 34.79 -34.35
N SER A 426 14.23 34.14 -33.19
CA SER A 426 15.40 34.06 -32.30
C SER A 426 16.32 32.86 -32.58
N THR A 427 16.00 32.03 -33.58
CA THR A 427 16.73 30.77 -33.87
C THR A 427 16.96 30.57 -35.37
N GLU A 428 17.99 31.22 -35.95
CA GLU A 428 18.80 30.74 -37.09
C GLU A 428 20.21 31.40 -37.07
N PRO A 429 21.27 30.77 -37.65
CA PRO A 429 22.60 30.68 -37.04
C PRO A 429 23.78 31.29 -37.84
N GLN A 430 24.92 31.54 -37.18
CA GLN A 430 26.26 31.55 -37.79
C GLN A 430 27.05 30.32 -37.29
N GLU A 431 27.55 29.53 -38.25
CA GLU A 431 28.29 28.25 -38.16
C GLU A 431 29.73 28.36 -37.54
N PRO A 432 30.62 27.34 -37.66
CA PRO A 432 30.68 26.05 -36.95
C PRO A 432 32.04 25.93 -36.17
N SER A 433 32.25 25.00 -35.25
CA SER A 433 32.81 23.66 -35.53
C SER A 433 33.25 22.98 -34.22
N GLU A 434 33.00 21.65 -34.13
CA GLU A 434 33.83 20.57 -33.55
C GLU A 434 34.40 20.73 -32.10
N GLU A 435 34.38 19.78 -31.16
CA GLU A 435 34.32 18.33 -31.16
C GLU A 435 34.13 17.84 -29.68
N ARG A 436 33.47 16.69 -29.49
CA ARG A 436 33.71 15.61 -28.50
C ARG A 436 33.36 15.71 -26.99
N LEU A 437 32.48 14.75 -26.66
CA LEU A 437 32.52 13.71 -25.60
C LEU A 437 32.16 14.02 -24.13
N ASN A 438 31.13 13.28 -23.72
CA ASN A 438 31.05 12.32 -22.60
C ASN A 438 30.18 12.64 -21.36
N GLN A 439 29.14 11.78 -21.28
CA GLN A 439 28.71 10.96 -20.13
C GLN A 439 27.84 11.54 -19.00
N GLN A 440 26.62 10.97 -18.95
CA GLN A 440 25.84 10.51 -17.78
C GLN A 440 25.36 11.60 -16.78
N GLU A 441 24.09 11.72 -16.37
CA GLU A 441 23.11 10.72 -15.94
C GLU A 441 21.64 11.17 -16.15
N ALA A 442 20.76 10.16 -16.21
CA ALA A 442 19.35 10.09 -15.81
C ALA A 442 18.56 11.36 -15.42
N GLN A 443 17.44 11.62 -16.10
CA GLN A 443 16.10 11.14 -15.69
C GLN A 443 15.03 11.52 -16.74
N ASN A 444 14.32 10.51 -17.22
CA ASN A 444 13.11 10.60 -18.04
C ASN A 444 11.87 10.58 -17.12
N THR A 445 10.83 11.33 -17.48
CA THR A 445 9.49 10.76 -17.67
C THR A 445 8.74 11.52 -18.77
N GLU A 446 8.57 10.80 -19.88
CA GLU A 446 7.53 10.77 -20.91
C GLU A 446 6.55 11.95 -21.09
N SER A 447 6.35 12.36 -22.35
CA SER A 447 5.08 12.94 -22.79
C SER A 447 4.67 12.53 -24.20
N GLN A 448 3.50 11.88 -24.25
CA GLN A 448 2.65 11.66 -25.41
C GLN A 448 2.06 12.98 -25.97
N SER A 449 1.68 12.93 -27.25
CA SER A 449 0.66 13.73 -27.95
C SER A 449 0.98 15.22 -28.24
N LYS A 450 1.37 15.52 -29.48
CA LYS A 450 1.31 16.89 -30.02
C LYS A 450 -0.02 17.11 -30.74
N SER A 451 -1.06 17.32 -29.94
CA SER A 451 -2.06 18.34 -30.25
C SER A 451 -1.28 19.66 -30.28
N THR A 452 -1.34 20.43 -31.36
CA THR A 452 -0.84 21.81 -31.37
C THR A 452 -1.75 22.70 -30.53
N GLY A 453 -1.75 22.42 -29.23
CA GLY A 453 -2.13 23.38 -28.20
C GLY A 453 -0.82 23.89 -27.64
N CYS A 454 -0.59 25.20 -27.70
CA CYS A 454 0.37 25.83 -26.82
C CYS A 454 -0.02 25.45 -25.37
N ARG A 455 0.65 24.45 -24.81
CA ARG A 455 0.59 24.16 -23.38
C ARG A 455 1.44 25.22 -22.69
N LEU A 456 0.85 26.39 -22.48
CA LEU A 456 1.33 27.32 -21.46
C LEU A 456 1.28 26.57 -20.13
N THR A 457 2.41 26.47 -19.43
CA THR A 457 2.43 25.92 -18.07
C THR A 457 1.57 26.80 -17.16
N THR A 458 1.07 26.25 -16.05
CA THR A 458 0.24 27.01 -15.08
C THR A 458 0.91 28.29 -14.60
N TYR A 459 2.24 28.27 -14.48
CA TYR A 459 3.08 29.43 -14.19
C TYR A 459 3.15 30.43 -15.36
N GLN A 460 3.20 29.96 -16.61
CA GLN A 460 3.17 30.86 -17.78
C GLN A 460 1.79 31.51 -17.96
N LEU A 461 0.71 30.79 -17.66
CA LEU A 461 -0.64 31.34 -17.63
C LEU A 461 -0.82 32.35 -16.49
N SER A 462 -0.27 32.10 -15.30
CA SER A 462 -0.33 33.05 -14.19
C SER A 462 0.46 34.33 -14.48
N LEU A 463 1.62 34.23 -15.15
CA LEU A 463 2.44 35.39 -15.53
C LEU A 463 1.74 36.27 -16.59
N VAL A 464 1.06 35.66 -17.55
CA VAL A 464 0.29 36.37 -18.58
C VAL A 464 -0.96 37.02 -17.98
N LEU A 465 -1.65 36.33 -17.05
CA LEU A 465 -2.78 36.89 -16.32
C LEU A 465 -2.38 38.02 -15.36
N ALA A 466 -1.24 37.89 -14.67
CA ALA A 466 -0.67 38.92 -13.80
C ALA A 466 -0.35 40.21 -14.56
N LYS A 467 0.23 40.09 -15.76
CA LYS A 467 0.48 41.24 -16.66
C LYS A 467 -0.78 41.86 -17.28
N LEU A 468 -1.87 41.10 -17.41
CA LEU A 468 -3.15 41.62 -17.92
C LEU A 468 -3.99 42.32 -16.85
N LEU A 469 -3.76 42.02 -15.57
CA LEU A 469 -4.52 42.52 -14.43
C LEU A 469 -3.72 43.52 -13.56
N ASP A 470 -2.52 43.93 -13.98
CA ASP A 470 -1.59 44.80 -13.24
C ASP A 470 -1.40 44.38 -11.77
N CYS A 471 -1.28 43.08 -11.52
CA CYS A 471 -1.06 42.51 -10.19
C CYS A 471 0.26 41.74 -10.17
N GLU A 472 1.04 41.83 -9.08
CA GLU A 472 2.25 41.02 -8.95
C GLU A 472 1.90 39.53 -8.80
N PRO A 473 2.61 38.64 -9.52
CA PRO A 473 2.40 37.20 -9.38
C PRO A 473 2.80 36.77 -7.97
N GLN A 474 1.88 36.15 -7.22
CA GLN A 474 2.26 35.39 -6.03
C GLN A 474 3.03 34.15 -6.51
N ASP A 475 4.34 34.14 -6.23
CA ASP A 475 5.17 32.95 -6.36
C ASP A 475 4.70 31.87 -5.36
N PRO A 476 4.84 30.57 -5.71
CA PRO A 476 4.42 29.46 -4.85
C PRO A 476 5.14 29.39 -3.50
#